data_AF-A0A8K0N6S8-F1
#
_entry.id   AF-A0A8K0N6S8-F1
#
_cell.length_a   1.000
_cell.length_b   1.000
_cell.length_c   1.000
_cell.angle_alpha   90.00
_cell.angle_beta   90.00
_cell.angle_gamma   90.00
#
_symmetry.space_group_name_H-M   'P 1'
#
loop_
_entity.id
_entity.type
_entity.pdbx_description
1 polymer ?
#
loop_
_entity_poly.entity_id
_entity_poly.type
_entity_poly.pdbx_seq_one_letter_code
_entity_poly.pdbx_strand_id
1 'polypeptide(L)'
;MAFVAPFSFSQCSPTPPLLFCSFPLLSLPFSKPSHSVLSLRRTLPTPSATTRDSNFHPASPKKHPKFQPFRPHGLALTSNDRTHEETPTTLLHKEAETKNSRSAVCSGMSCACETEYKHQMTLAELLDKSGVLPVSVYGNLDVSITGIQQDSREITAGDLFVCCAGSKTDGHLYLFEACDRGAAAVLVDKEINKDEILGYCKALVIVEDTNSLLPVLAASFYGHPSRSLSVVGITGTNGKTTTASLVKSVFEAAGSRTGMLGTLGYFHGDNKLEAPNTTPGAVTLQRLMAEMVGNGTNALVMEASSHGLEMGRCNEIDFDVAVFTNLTRDHLDFHGTEEKYRKSKGKLFARMVDPGRHRKVVNIDDPSTSCFKAQGNADIPVVTFGMVVAGKGHETYQIEGDKKKFFDDREECREALHYVLLSYIHHQTCNMLLRHAASIFSSKEIEGHYKLTDPE
;
A
#
# COMPACT_ATOMS: atom_id res chain seq x y z
N MET A 1 2.24 -65.51 -7.59
CA MET A 1 3.71 -65.48 -7.58
C MET A 1 4.17 -64.04 -7.74
N ALA A 2 4.59 -63.42 -6.65
CA ALA A 2 5.42 -62.22 -6.64
C ALA A 2 6.23 -62.27 -5.34
N PHE A 3 7.55 -62.20 -5.49
CA PHE A 3 8.54 -62.41 -4.45
C PHE A 3 8.56 -61.26 -3.43
N VAL A 4 8.72 -61.64 -2.16
CA VAL A 4 9.12 -60.77 -1.05
C VAL A 4 10.64 -60.87 -0.90
N ALA A 5 11.32 -59.75 -0.68
CA ALA A 5 12.64 -59.70 -0.05
C ALA A 5 12.71 -58.45 0.88
N PRO A 6 12.97 -58.62 2.19
CA PRO A 6 13.06 -57.55 3.19
C PRO A 6 14.51 -57.29 3.61
N PHE A 7 14.90 -56.04 3.95
CA PHE A 7 16.06 -55.72 4.81
C PHE A 7 15.84 -54.31 5.40
N SER A 8 15.45 -54.16 6.68
CA SER A 8 16.23 -54.18 7.93
C SER A 8 17.01 -52.90 8.23
N PHE A 9 16.56 -52.20 9.27
CA PHE A 9 17.24 -51.13 9.98
C PHE A 9 18.45 -51.68 10.78
N SER A 10 19.56 -50.94 10.78
CA SER A 10 20.59 -51.04 11.82
C SER A 10 21.10 -49.64 12.19
N GLN A 11 20.92 -49.24 13.45
CA GLN A 11 21.66 -48.14 14.08
C GLN A 11 23.02 -48.66 14.58
N CYS A 12 24.08 -47.87 14.37
CA CYS A 12 25.19 -47.64 15.32
C CYS A 12 26.12 -46.51 14.80
N SER A 13 26.38 -45.52 15.65
CA SER A 13 27.27 -44.33 15.53
C SER A 13 28.78 -44.67 15.67
N PRO A 14 29.77 -43.72 15.73
CA PRO A 14 29.83 -42.26 15.45
C PRO A 14 30.97 -41.85 14.45
N THR A 15 31.08 -40.55 14.15
CA THR A 15 32.07 -39.73 13.38
C THR A 15 33.58 -40.11 13.41
N PRO A 16 34.52 -39.51 12.60
CA PRO A 16 34.50 -38.82 11.28
C PRO A 16 35.65 -39.39 10.32
N PRO A 17 36.19 -38.76 9.22
CA PRO A 17 36.75 -37.40 9.10
C PRO A 17 36.37 -36.59 7.83
N LEU A 18 36.69 -35.29 7.94
CA LEU A 18 36.64 -34.22 6.93
C LEU A 18 37.44 -34.55 5.65
N LEU A 19 36.89 -34.18 4.49
CA LEU A 19 37.66 -33.96 3.27
C LEU A 19 37.30 -32.58 2.68
N PHE A 20 38.24 -31.66 2.86
CA PHE A 20 38.36 -30.42 2.12
C PHE A 20 38.63 -30.75 0.64
N CYS A 21 37.81 -30.26 -0.27
CA CYS A 21 38.16 -30.11 -1.68
C CYS A 21 38.04 -28.63 -2.06
N SER A 22 39.18 -27.96 -1.97
CA SER A 22 39.48 -26.62 -2.50
C SER A 22 39.96 -26.74 -3.94
N PHE A 23 39.38 -25.97 -4.88
CA PHE A 23 39.95 -25.62 -6.19
C PHE A 23 39.15 -24.45 -6.83
N PRO A 24 39.73 -23.64 -7.73
CA PRO A 24 40.38 -22.39 -7.36
C PRO A 24 39.72 -21.14 -7.98
N LEU A 25 39.96 -19.99 -7.33
CA LEU A 25 39.79 -18.65 -7.88
C LEU A 25 40.70 -18.47 -9.12
N LEU A 26 40.10 -18.21 -10.28
CA LEU A 26 40.76 -17.56 -11.41
C LEU A 26 40.40 -16.07 -11.42
N SER A 27 41.35 -15.25 -11.01
CA SER A 27 41.41 -13.80 -11.22
C SER A 27 42.16 -13.52 -12.53
N LEU A 28 41.61 -12.71 -13.44
CA LEU A 28 42.32 -11.90 -14.47
C LEU A 28 41.31 -10.93 -15.17
N PRO A 29 41.74 -9.83 -15.83
CA PRO A 29 41.43 -8.47 -15.38
C PRO A 29 40.70 -7.53 -16.39
N PHE A 30 40.23 -6.39 -15.87
CA PHE A 30 40.00 -5.05 -16.47
C PHE A 30 39.64 -4.90 -17.98
N SER A 31 38.52 -4.20 -18.26
CA SER A 31 38.51 -2.97 -19.08
C SER A 31 37.17 -2.21 -19.01
N LYS A 32 37.25 -0.87 -18.92
CA LYS A 32 36.13 0.08 -19.15
C LYS A 32 35.76 0.12 -20.63
N PRO A 33 34.56 0.64 -20.97
CA PRO A 33 34.57 1.72 -21.95
C PRO A 33 33.67 2.91 -21.59
N SER A 34 34.12 4.05 -22.08
CA SER A 34 33.53 5.38 -22.09
C SER A 34 32.44 5.56 -23.17
N HIS A 35 31.48 6.44 -22.85
CA HIS A 35 30.56 7.22 -23.71
C HIS A 35 30.39 6.90 -25.21
N SER A 36 29.13 6.74 -25.63
CA SER A 36 28.60 7.49 -26.78
C SER A 36 27.07 7.61 -26.73
N VAL A 37 26.64 8.84 -27.00
CA VAL A 37 25.25 9.29 -27.18
C VAL A 37 24.80 8.89 -28.58
N LEU A 38 23.63 8.27 -28.73
CA LEU A 38 23.00 8.09 -30.03
C LEU A 38 21.47 8.25 -29.91
N SER A 39 21.03 9.43 -30.32
CA SER A 39 19.64 9.78 -30.57
C SER A 39 19.13 9.01 -31.78
N LEU A 40 18.05 8.24 -31.63
CA LEU A 40 17.28 7.74 -32.76
C LEU A 40 15.90 8.40 -32.78
N ARG A 41 15.80 9.46 -33.59
CA ARG A 41 14.53 9.96 -34.14
C ARG A 41 13.91 8.85 -34.98
N ARG A 42 12.69 8.41 -34.66
CA ARG A 42 11.85 7.61 -35.56
C ARG A 42 10.86 8.54 -36.26
N THR A 43 11.04 8.63 -37.58
CA THR A 43 10.13 9.21 -38.55
C THR A 43 8.92 8.31 -38.75
N LEU A 44 7.73 8.93 -38.79
CA LEU A 44 6.45 8.32 -39.13
C LEU A 44 6.35 8.02 -40.63
N PRO A 45 5.59 6.99 -41.05
CA PRO A 45 4.99 6.93 -42.37
C PRO A 45 3.48 7.21 -42.31
N THR A 46 3.04 8.12 -43.16
CA THR A 46 1.64 8.32 -43.58
C THR A 46 1.15 7.15 -44.44
N PRO A 47 -0.18 6.93 -44.51
CA PRO A 47 -0.80 6.74 -45.81
C PRO A 47 -2.03 7.62 -46.06
N SER A 48 -2.27 7.73 -47.36
CA SER A 48 -3.12 8.60 -48.15
C SER A 48 -4.63 8.48 -47.96
N ALA A 49 -5.29 9.59 -48.30
CA ALA A 49 -6.71 9.85 -48.34
C ALA A 49 -7.52 8.99 -49.34
N THR A 50 -8.78 8.77 -49.00
CA THR A 50 -9.91 8.79 -49.93
C THR A 50 -11.10 9.51 -49.30
N THR A 51 -11.77 10.29 -50.14
CA THR A 51 -12.81 11.27 -49.89
C THR A 51 -14.19 10.67 -49.71
N ARG A 52 -15.05 11.32 -48.90
CA ARG A 52 -16.41 11.75 -49.32
C ARG A 52 -17.09 12.63 -48.26
N ASP A 53 -17.68 13.69 -48.78
CA ASP A 53 -18.34 14.82 -48.14
C ASP A 53 -19.60 14.46 -47.33
N SER A 54 -19.89 15.25 -46.29
CA SER A 54 -21.10 16.10 -46.25
C SER A 54 -21.16 16.98 -44.99
N ASN A 55 -21.18 18.29 -45.27
CA ASN A 55 -21.75 19.43 -44.54
C ASN A 55 -22.49 19.18 -43.22
N PHE A 56 -22.16 19.97 -42.19
CA PHE A 56 -23.14 20.79 -41.44
C PHE A 56 -22.41 21.87 -40.60
N HIS A 57 -22.72 23.14 -40.86
CA HIS A 57 -22.30 24.28 -40.05
C HIS A 57 -23.40 24.70 -39.04
N PRO A 58 -23.07 25.48 -37.98
CA PRO A 58 -23.77 25.50 -36.71
C PRO A 58 -24.85 26.59 -36.60
N ALA A 59 -25.75 26.42 -35.64
CA ALA A 59 -26.69 27.46 -35.22
C ALA A 59 -26.69 27.60 -33.68
N SER A 60 -26.50 28.84 -33.23
CA SER A 60 -26.89 29.38 -31.91
C SER A 60 -27.41 30.81 -32.16
N PRO A 61 -28.04 31.56 -31.21
CA PRO A 61 -28.49 31.25 -29.85
C PRO A 61 -29.95 31.70 -29.55
N LYS A 62 -30.53 31.30 -28.40
CA LYS A 62 -31.68 32.01 -27.78
C LYS A 62 -31.54 32.11 -26.24
N LYS A 63 -32.10 33.21 -25.74
CA LYS A 63 -31.85 33.97 -24.49
C LYS A 63 -32.53 33.42 -23.22
N HIS A 64 -32.00 33.87 -22.07
CA HIS A 64 -32.40 33.71 -20.66
C HIS A 64 -33.87 34.01 -20.30
N PRO A 65 -34.33 33.70 -19.06
CA PRO A 65 -34.18 34.66 -17.96
C PRO A 65 -33.66 34.09 -16.61
N LYS A 66 -33.31 35.06 -15.75
CA LYS A 66 -32.65 35.04 -14.44
C LYS A 66 -33.48 34.38 -13.32
N PHE A 67 -32.80 33.80 -12.32
CA PHE A 67 -33.35 33.57 -10.98
C PHE A 67 -32.40 34.11 -9.91
N GLN A 68 -32.93 34.97 -9.03
CA GLN A 68 -32.30 35.47 -7.81
C GLN A 68 -32.70 34.59 -6.60
N PRO A 69 -31.88 34.53 -5.53
CA PRO A 69 -32.17 33.72 -4.35
C PRO A 69 -33.10 34.45 -3.36
N PHE A 70 -34.08 33.72 -2.83
CA PHE A 70 -34.97 34.14 -1.75
C PHE A 70 -34.34 33.83 -0.38
N ARG A 71 -34.25 34.83 0.50
CA ARG A 71 -34.15 34.67 1.97
C ARG A 71 -35.55 34.51 2.56
N PRO A 72 -35.66 33.89 3.75
CA PRO A 72 -36.46 34.54 4.78
C PRO A 72 -35.71 34.71 6.12
N HIS A 73 -36.09 35.81 6.76
CA HIS A 73 -35.72 36.23 8.11
C HIS A 73 -36.30 35.30 9.19
N GLY A 74 -35.66 35.30 10.36
CA GLY A 74 -36.04 34.51 11.52
C GLY A 74 -37.24 35.02 12.31
N LEU A 75 -37.56 34.26 13.35
CA LEU A 75 -38.39 34.68 14.48
C LEU A 75 -37.98 33.86 15.70
N ALA A 76 -37.58 34.59 16.75
CA ALA A 76 -37.42 34.10 18.10
C ALA A 76 -38.79 33.86 18.74
N LEU A 77 -38.92 32.80 19.55
CA LEU A 77 -39.92 32.72 20.61
C LEU A 77 -39.32 32.04 21.85
N THR A 78 -39.78 32.56 22.97
CA THR A 78 -39.24 32.49 24.33
C THR A 78 -39.91 31.42 25.19
N SER A 79 -39.25 31.13 26.32
CA SER A 79 -39.80 30.88 27.68
C SER A 79 -40.71 29.67 27.95
N ASN A 80 -40.21 28.75 28.80
CA ASN A 80 -40.72 28.39 30.15
C ASN A 80 -40.07 27.04 30.54
N ASP A 81 -39.19 26.89 31.54
CA ASP A 81 -39.25 27.19 32.98
C ASP A 81 -40.00 26.11 33.80
N ARG A 82 -39.39 25.77 34.96
CA ARG A 82 -39.73 24.78 36.05
C ARG A 82 -38.76 23.59 36.20
N THR A 83 -37.80 23.61 37.15
CA THR A 83 -37.87 23.34 38.63
C THR A 83 -38.22 21.88 38.95
N HIS A 84 -37.66 21.11 39.87
CA HIS A 84 -36.79 21.16 41.07
C HIS A 84 -36.03 19.79 41.08
N GLU A 85 -34.99 19.47 41.85
CA GLU A 85 -34.92 19.42 43.32
C GLU A 85 -33.51 18.96 43.75
N GLU A 86 -33.08 19.42 44.93
CA GLU A 86 -31.72 19.39 45.46
C GLU A 86 -31.56 18.42 46.66
N THR A 87 -30.38 17.77 46.74
CA THR A 87 -29.55 17.50 47.95
C THR A 87 -29.97 16.36 48.93
N PRO A 88 -29.14 15.94 49.95
CA PRO A 88 -27.80 16.42 50.38
C PRO A 88 -26.73 15.38 50.87
N THR A 89 -25.50 15.90 51.06
CA THR A 89 -24.51 15.66 52.15
C THR A 89 -23.64 14.39 52.24
N THR A 90 -22.31 14.56 52.27
CA THR A 90 -21.54 14.66 53.55
C THR A 90 -20.11 15.18 53.36
N LEU A 91 -19.75 16.14 54.21
CA LEU A 91 -18.43 16.73 54.45
C LEU A 91 -17.80 16.07 55.68
N LEU A 92 -16.48 15.83 55.70
CA LEU A 92 -15.69 15.87 56.93
C LEU A 92 -14.28 16.46 56.66
N HIS A 93 -13.96 17.48 57.46
CA HIS A 93 -12.67 18.17 57.59
C HIS A 93 -11.66 17.36 58.43
N LYS A 94 -10.34 17.51 58.18
CA LYS A 94 -9.39 18.25 59.07
C LYS A 94 -7.91 18.03 58.71
N GLU A 95 -7.25 19.18 58.50
CA GLU A 95 -5.96 19.67 59.02
C GLU A 95 -4.65 18.86 59.00
N ALA A 96 -3.63 19.62 58.58
CA ALA A 96 -2.19 19.40 58.44
C ALA A 96 -1.43 18.76 59.61
N GLU A 97 -0.40 17.98 59.26
CA GLU A 97 0.87 17.94 60.00
C GLU A 97 2.05 17.73 59.03
N THR A 98 3.01 18.64 59.09
CA THR A 98 4.34 18.57 58.47
C THR A 98 5.16 17.42 59.04
N LYS A 99 5.76 16.57 58.19
CA LYS A 99 7.05 15.93 58.48
C LYS A 99 7.79 15.55 57.21
N ASN A 100 9.06 15.94 57.24
CA ASN A 100 10.08 15.88 56.22
C ASN A 100 10.61 14.45 56.08
N SER A 101 10.53 13.84 54.90
CA SER A 101 11.39 12.71 54.55
C SER A 101 11.59 12.63 53.04
N ARG A 102 12.83 12.94 52.65
CA ARG A 102 13.40 12.77 51.31
C ARG A 102 13.24 11.33 50.83
N SER A 103 12.60 11.12 49.67
CA SER A 103 13.00 10.07 48.74
C SER A 103 12.74 10.55 47.32
N ALA A 104 13.81 10.63 46.54
CA ALA A 104 13.83 11.13 45.18
C ALA A 104 12.91 10.32 44.25
N VAL A 105 11.97 11.02 43.61
CA VAL A 105 11.37 10.56 42.35
C VAL A 105 11.93 11.49 41.28
N CYS A 106 12.93 11.01 40.54
CA CYS A 106 13.32 11.63 39.29
C CYS A 106 12.15 11.49 38.32
N SER A 107 11.47 12.61 38.06
CA SER A 107 10.60 12.79 36.90
C SER A 107 11.46 12.73 35.63
N GLY A 108 11.72 11.53 35.15
CA GLY A 108 12.24 11.28 33.80
C GLY A 108 11.11 11.52 32.80
N MET A 109 10.76 12.79 32.57
CA MET A 109 10.05 13.17 31.36
C MET A 109 11.06 12.96 30.23
N SER A 110 11.04 11.80 29.59
CA SER A 110 11.73 11.62 28.32
C SER A 110 11.03 12.55 27.33
N CYS A 111 11.62 13.70 27.10
CA CYS A 111 11.31 14.55 25.97
C CYS A 111 11.57 13.69 24.73
N ALA A 112 10.52 13.05 24.21
CA ALA A 112 10.54 12.48 22.88
C ALA A 112 10.72 13.67 21.94
N CYS A 113 11.98 13.91 21.60
CA CYS A 113 12.38 14.67 20.44
C CYS A 113 11.79 13.92 19.23
N GLU A 114 10.52 14.17 18.92
CA GLU A 114 9.95 13.85 17.62
C GLU A 114 10.72 14.72 16.62
N THR A 115 11.72 14.13 15.99
CA THR A 115 12.32 14.72 14.79
C THR A 115 11.24 14.73 13.71
N GLU A 116 10.45 15.81 13.65
CA GLU A 116 9.61 16.13 12.49
C GLU A 116 10.53 16.17 11.27
N TYR A 117 10.50 15.12 10.46
CA TYR A 117 11.11 15.11 9.13
C TYR A 117 10.35 16.13 8.27
N LYS A 118 10.80 17.38 8.27
CA LYS A 118 10.23 18.43 7.43
C LYS A 118 10.75 18.25 6.01
N HIS A 119 9.96 17.54 5.20
CA HIS A 119 10.10 17.57 3.76
C HIS A 119 9.80 19.01 3.29
N GLN A 120 10.79 19.64 2.68
CA GLN A 120 10.67 20.99 2.14
C GLN A 120 11.49 21.08 0.85
N MET A 121 10.89 21.65 -0.19
CA MET A 121 11.56 21.94 -1.46
C MET A 121 10.84 23.08 -2.17
N THR A 122 11.47 23.69 -3.17
CA THR A 122 10.77 24.67 -4.00
C THR A 122 9.80 23.98 -4.95
N LEU A 123 8.80 24.71 -5.45
CA LEU A 123 7.90 24.19 -6.48
C LEU A 123 8.67 23.82 -7.75
N ALA A 124 9.69 24.60 -8.14
CA ALA A 124 10.58 24.27 -9.25
C ALA A 124 11.26 22.90 -9.05
N GLU A 125 11.86 22.67 -7.88
CA GLU A 125 12.52 21.41 -7.55
C GLU A 125 11.55 20.23 -7.55
N LEU A 126 10.32 20.42 -7.05
CA LEU A 126 9.31 19.38 -7.04
C LEU A 126 8.90 18.98 -8.47
N LEU A 127 8.64 19.96 -9.34
CA LEU A 127 8.28 19.69 -10.74
C LEU A 127 9.42 18.99 -11.50
N ASP A 128 10.66 19.43 -11.29
CA ASP A 128 11.85 18.81 -11.89
C ASP A 128 12.04 17.36 -11.40
N LYS A 129 12.04 17.13 -10.08
CA LYS A 129 12.20 15.79 -9.48
C LYS A 129 11.08 14.82 -9.83
N SER A 130 9.87 15.32 -10.05
CA SER A 130 8.73 14.50 -10.46
C SER A 130 8.67 14.25 -11.97
N GLY A 131 9.47 14.97 -12.76
CA GLY A 131 9.42 14.91 -14.22
C GLY A 131 8.09 15.41 -14.79
N VAL A 132 7.33 16.17 -13.99
CA VAL A 132 6.06 16.76 -14.43
C VAL A 132 6.36 17.83 -15.47
N LEU A 133 5.66 17.75 -16.60
CA LEU A 133 5.72 18.74 -17.66
C LEU A 133 4.46 19.62 -17.61
N PRO A 134 4.55 20.86 -17.10
CA PRO A 134 3.42 21.77 -17.10
C PRO A 134 3.01 22.14 -18.52
N VAL A 135 1.70 22.24 -18.75
CA VAL A 135 1.14 22.94 -19.92
C VAL A 135 1.41 24.43 -19.81
N SER A 136 1.23 24.99 -18.60
CA SER A 136 1.59 26.37 -18.31
C SER A 136 1.90 26.57 -16.83
N VAL A 137 2.67 27.62 -16.54
CA VAL A 137 3.07 28.01 -15.20
C VAL A 137 2.89 29.51 -15.05
N TYR A 138 2.32 29.94 -13.94
CA TYR A 138 2.21 31.35 -13.57
C TYR A 138 2.62 31.56 -12.10
N GLY A 139 3.17 32.74 -11.80
CA GLY A 139 3.61 33.10 -10.45
C GLY A 139 5.06 32.70 -10.14
N ASN A 140 5.36 32.52 -8.85
CA ASN A 140 6.70 32.28 -8.33
C ASN A 140 7.00 30.78 -8.12
N LEU A 141 7.83 30.19 -8.98
CA LEU A 141 8.28 28.80 -8.86
C LEU A 141 9.28 28.54 -7.72
N ASP A 142 9.91 29.58 -7.17
CA ASP A 142 10.82 29.45 -6.03
C ASP A 142 10.06 29.42 -4.69
N VAL A 143 8.73 29.36 -4.71
CA VAL A 143 7.92 29.19 -3.52
C VAL A 143 8.25 27.86 -2.83
N SER A 144 8.47 27.93 -1.53
CA SER A 144 8.66 26.75 -0.68
C SER A 144 7.36 25.97 -0.53
N ILE A 145 7.42 24.68 -0.83
CA ILE A 145 6.37 23.69 -0.58
C ILE A 145 6.75 22.85 0.63
N THR A 146 5.85 22.76 1.61
CA THR A 146 6.06 22.02 2.88
C THR A 146 5.11 20.82 3.04
N GLY A 147 4.21 20.63 2.09
CA GLY A 147 3.29 19.50 2.04
C GLY A 147 2.53 19.46 0.72
N ILE A 148 1.80 18.38 0.49
CA ILE A 148 0.95 18.19 -0.68
C ILE A 148 -0.39 17.69 -0.19
N GLN A 149 -1.49 18.26 -0.68
CA GLN A 149 -2.84 17.81 -0.36
C GLN A 149 -3.74 17.78 -1.59
N GLN A 150 -4.69 16.85 -1.58
CA GLN A 150 -5.80 16.80 -2.54
C GLN A 150 -7.15 17.19 -1.91
N ASP A 151 -7.22 17.25 -0.58
CA ASP A 151 -8.42 17.65 0.18
C ASP A 151 -8.20 19.07 0.70
N SER A 152 -9.02 20.02 0.25
CA SER A 152 -8.90 21.43 0.65
C SER A 152 -8.96 21.59 2.18
N ARG A 153 -9.70 20.73 2.87
CA ARG A 153 -9.89 20.79 4.33
C ARG A 153 -8.63 20.43 5.11
N GLU A 154 -7.70 19.71 4.49
CA GLU A 154 -6.42 19.28 5.09
C GLU A 154 -5.25 20.21 4.74
N ILE A 155 -5.50 21.26 3.93
CA ILE A 155 -4.47 22.25 3.59
C ILE A 155 -4.00 22.99 4.82
N THR A 156 -2.68 23.12 4.93
CA THR A 156 -1.99 24.00 5.85
C THR A 156 -1.10 25.00 5.09
N ALA A 157 -0.67 26.05 5.78
CA ALA A 157 0.15 27.10 5.19
C ALA A 157 1.46 26.51 4.63
N GLY A 158 1.69 26.67 3.32
CA GLY A 158 2.87 26.13 2.64
C GLY A 158 2.61 24.92 1.75
N ASP A 159 1.40 24.34 1.79
CA ASP A 159 1.08 23.15 1.00
C ASP A 159 0.85 23.46 -0.49
N LEU A 160 1.16 22.48 -1.33
CA LEU A 160 0.66 22.40 -2.71
C LEU A 160 -0.72 21.75 -2.70
N PHE A 161 -1.73 22.46 -3.20
CA PHE A 161 -3.05 21.87 -3.43
C PHE A 161 -3.15 21.29 -4.84
N VAL A 162 -3.51 20.02 -4.96
CA VAL A 162 -3.69 19.32 -6.24
C VAL A 162 -5.17 19.08 -6.50
N CYS A 163 -5.71 19.73 -7.54
CA CYS A 163 -7.14 19.71 -7.84
C CYS A 163 -7.55 18.46 -8.62
N CYS A 164 -7.71 17.33 -7.94
CA CYS A 164 -8.16 16.10 -8.60
C CYS A 164 -9.68 16.08 -8.87
N ALA A 165 -10.07 15.58 -10.03
CA ALA A 165 -11.46 15.26 -10.33
C ALA A 165 -11.85 13.93 -9.67
N GLY A 166 -12.75 13.98 -8.69
CA GLY A 166 -13.25 12.79 -7.99
C GLY A 166 -14.58 12.27 -8.55
N SER A 167 -15.03 11.11 -8.07
CA SER A 167 -16.32 10.53 -8.47
C SER A 167 -17.54 11.23 -7.86
N LYS A 168 -17.36 11.96 -6.76
CA LYS A 168 -18.42 12.69 -6.04
C LYS A 168 -18.37 14.19 -6.24
N THR A 169 -17.15 14.74 -6.33
CA THR A 169 -16.92 16.18 -6.43
C THR A 169 -15.63 16.44 -7.20
N ASP A 170 -15.50 17.66 -7.70
CA ASP A 170 -14.35 18.14 -8.44
C ASP A 170 -13.50 19.06 -7.56
N GLY A 171 -12.22 18.73 -7.38
CA GLY A 171 -11.27 19.49 -6.56
C GLY A 171 -11.15 20.96 -6.95
N HIS A 172 -11.36 21.27 -8.24
CA HIS A 172 -11.31 22.65 -8.75
C HIS A 172 -12.35 23.57 -8.10
N LEU A 173 -13.47 23.02 -7.60
CA LEU A 173 -14.51 23.79 -6.92
C LEU A 173 -14.04 24.36 -5.57
N TYR A 174 -12.94 23.82 -5.01
CA TYR A 174 -12.42 24.18 -3.69
C TYR A 174 -11.10 24.95 -3.76
N LEU A 175 -10.72 25.47 -4.93
CA LEU A 175 -9.50 26.25 -5.14
C LEU A 175 -9.37 27.41 -4.15
N PHE A 176 -10.40 28.26 -4.04
CA PHE A 176 -10.38 29.40 -3.14
C PHE A 176 -10.34 28.99 -1.68
N GLU A 177 -11.03 27.92 -1.29
CA GLU A 177 -10.96 27.38 0.08
C GLU A 177 -9.52 26.94 0.41
N ALA A 178 -8.85 26.24 -0.51
CA ALA A 178 -7.47 25.83 -0.33
C ALA A 178 -6.52 27.03 -0.21
N CYS A 179 -6.69 28.05 -1.05
CA CYS A 179 -5.90 29.27 -0.95
C CYS A 179 -6.13 30.02 0.36
N ASP A 180 -7.39 30.15 0.81
CA ASP A 180 -7.74 30.78 2.09
C ASP A 180 -7.11 30.06 3.30
N ARG A 181 -6.94 28.74 3.20
CA ARG A 181 -6.23 27.92 4.21
C ARG A 181 -4.71 28.01 4.13
N GLY A 182 -4.17 28.69 3.12
CA GLY A 182 -2.75 28.98 2.99
C GLY A 182 -1.99 28.10 2.00
N ALA A 183 -2.67 27.50 1.01
CA ALA A 183 -1.99 26.83 -0.09
C ALA A 183 -0.95 27.78 -0.73
N ALA A 184 0.31 27.34 -0.75
CA ALA A 184 1.40 28.12 -1.33
C ALA A 184 1.31 28.15 -2.86
N ALA A 185 0.88 27.03 -3.44
CA ALA A 185 0.68 26.86 -4.87
C ALA A 185 -0.50 25.92 -5.13
N VAL A 186 -1.03 25.97 -6.34
CA VAL A 186 -2.10 25.08 -6.80
C VAL A 186 -1.74 24.42 -8.13
N LEU A 187 -2.09 23.14 -8.27
CA LEU A 187 -1.97 22.34 -9.49
C LEU A 187 -3.37 22.00 -10.01
N VAL A 188 -3.64 22.30 -11.28
CA VAL A 188 -4.95 22.12 -11.93
C VAL A 188 -4.79 21.45 -13.30
N ASP A 189 -5.84 20.81 -13.81
CA ASP A 189 -5.91 20.29 -15.19
C ASP A 189 -6.96 20.99 -16.04
N LYS A 190 -7.46 22.14 -15.56
CA LYS A 190 -8.42 22.99 -16.26
C LYS A 190 -7.87 24.40 -16.43
N GLU A 191 -8.35 25.08 -17.45
CA GLU A 191 -8.09 26.50 -17.60
C GLU A 191 -8.76 27.26 -16.46
N ILE A 192 -7.96 28.01 -15.70
CA ILE A 192 -8.40 28.88 -14.61
C ILE A 192 -7.90 30.29 -14.90
N ASN A 193 -8.68 31.30 -14.51
CA ASN A 193 -8.24 32.69 -14.62
C ASN A 193 -7.04 32.93 -13.69
N LYS A 194 -5.84 33.02 -14.26
CA LYS A 194 -4.59 33.21 -13.51
C LYS A 194 -4.60 34.47 -12.63
N ASP A 195 -5.23 35.55 -13.09
CA ASP A 195 -5.23 36.83 -12.36
C ASP A 195 -6.12 36.74 -11.12
N GLU A 196 -7.14 35.88 -11.16
CA GLU A 196 -8.01 35.59 -10.03
C GLU A 196 -7.30 34.76 -8.96
N ILE A 197 -6.51 33.76 -9.36
CA ILE A 197 -5.84 32.84 -8.42
C ILE A 197 -4.56 33.41 -7.83
N LEU A 198 -3.74 34.11 -8.62
CA LEU A 198 -2.45 34.66 -8.15
C LEU A 198 -2.60 35.79 -7.14
N GLY A 199 -3.83 36.30 -6.93
CA GLY A 199 -4.15 37.17 -5.80
C GLY A 199 -4.18 36.45 -4.45
N TYR A 200 -4.35 35.12 -4.43
CA TYR A 200 -4.51 34.33 -3.21
C TYR A 200 -3.34 33.37 -2.94
N CYS A 201 -2.69 32.83 -3.97
CA CYS A 201 -1.51 31.96 -3.82
C CYS A 201 -0.33 32.44 -4.66
N LYS A 202 0.85 31.87 -4.43
CA LYS A 202 2.10 32.35 -5.05
C LYS A 202 2.34 31.77 -6.44
N ALA A 203 1.75 30.61 -6.76
CA ALA A 203 1.90 29.96 -8.05
C ALA A 203 0.66 29.15 -8.46
N LEU A 204 0.44 29.08 -9.77
CA LEU A 204 -0.56 28.26 -10.44
C LEU A 204 0.16 27.45 -11.52
N VAL A 205 -0.01 26.13 -11.48
CA VAL A 205 0.55 25.19 -12.45
C VAL A 205 -0.59 24.44 -13.13
N ILE A 206 -0.63 24.49 -14.45
CA ILE A 206 -1.62 23.77 -15.26
C ILE A 206 -0.93 22.56 -15.91
N VAL A 207 -1.54 21.39 -15.78
CA VAL A 207 -1.05 20.11 -16.30
C VAL A 207 -2.14 19.43 -17.12
N GLU A 208 -1.82 18.32 -17.78
CA GLU A 208 -2.80 17.57 -18.58
C GLU A 208 -3.78 16.74 -17.72
N ASP A 209 -3.30 16.13 -16.63
CA ASP A 209 -4.11 15.25 -15.77
C ASP A 209 -3.58 15.24 -14.34
N THR A 210 -4.28 15.91 -13.43
CA THR A 210 -3.89 15.99 -12.01
C THR A 210 -3.99 14.64 -11.29
N ASN A 211 -4.98 13.80 -11.62
CA ASN A 211 -5.19 12.50 -10.98
C ASN A 211 -4.01 11.54 -11.27
N SER A 212 -3.47 11.59 -12.49
CA SER A 212 -2.31 10.78 -12.87
C SER A 212 -1.00 11.24 -12.19
N LEU A 213 -0.88 12.55 -11.93
CA LEU A 213 0.34 13.16 -11.40
C LEU A 213 0.40 13.20 -9.87
N LEU A 214 -0.74 13.15 -9.17
CA LEU A 214 -0.77 13.20 -7.71
C LEU A 214 0.13 12.13 -7.05
N PRO A 215 0.11 10.84 -7.47
CA PRO A 215 1.01 9.84 -6.90
C PRO A 215 2.49 10.15 -7.16
N VAL A 216 2.81 10.67 -8.35
CA VAL A 216 4.18 11.03 -8.78
C VAL A 216 4.71 12.18 -7.92
N LEU A 217 3.93 13.26 -7.79
CA LEU A 217 4.28 14.41 -6.97
C LEU A 217 4.47 14.02 -5.49
N ALA A 218 3.54 13.22 -4.95
CA ALA A 218 3.66 12.73 -3.58
C ALA A 218 4.94 11.91 -3.38
N ALA A 219 5.25 10.99 -4.28
CA ALA A 219 6.44 10.16 -4.17
C ALA A 219 7.72 11.00 -4.26
N SER A 220 7.80 11.95 -5.18
CA SER A 220 8.96 12.84 -5.31
C SER A 220 9.14 13.75 -4.10
N PHE A 221 8.05 14.29 -3.55
CA PHE A 221 8.09 15.16 -2.37
C PHE A 221 8.59 14.43 -1.13
N TYR A 222 8.08 13.21 -0.89
CA TYR A 222 8.48 12.37 0.24
C TYR A 222 9.75 11.53 -0.02
N GLY A 223 10.41 11.70 -1.18
CA GLY A 223 11.70 11.08 -1.47
C GLY A 223 11.66 9.59 -1.85
N HIS A 224 10.58 9.13 -2.47
CA HIS A 224 10.36 7.73 -2.88
C HIS A 224 10.59 6.71 -1.75
N PRO A 225 9.90 6.86 -0.59
CA PRO A 225 10.22 6.12 0.63
C PRO A 225 10.09 4.60 0.49
N SER A 226 9.22 4.11 -0.40
CA SER A 226 9.07 2.67 -0.69
C SER A 226 10.37 2.01 -1.15
N ARG A 227 11.30 2.75 -1.80
CA ARG A 227 12.61 2.22 -2.21
C ARG A 227 13.54 1.87 -1.04
N SER A 228 13.25 2.42 0.14
CA SER A 228 14.01 2.18 1.38
C SER A 228 13.33 1.14 2.28
N LEU A 229 12.18 0.61 1.88
CA LEU A 229 11.41 -0.38 2.62
C LEU A 229 11.37 -1.70 1.84
N SER A 230 11.25 -2.82 2.54
CA SER A 230 10.79 -4.07 1.95
C SER A 230 9.27 -4.09 1.94
N VAL A 231 8.64 -3.94 0.77
CA VAL A 231 7.20 -3.72 0.64
C VAL A 231 6.49 -4.97 0.10
N VAL A 232 5.56 -5.50 0.91
CA VAL A 232 4.67 -6.61 0.56
C VAL A 232 3.26 -6.08 0.28
N GLY A 233 2.82 -6.19 -0.97
CA GLY A 233 1.45 -5.87 -1.37
C GLY A 233 0.56 -7.10 -1.41
N ILE A 234 -0.60 -7.05 -0.74
CA ILE A 234 -1.54 -8.17 -0.69
C ILE A 234 -2.88 -7.77 -1.32
N THR A 235 -3.31 -8.53 -2.33
CA THR A 235 -4.60 -8.35 -2.98
C THR A 235 -5.43 -9.63 -3.01
N GLY A 236 -6.71 -9.45 -3.35
CA GLY A 236 -7.73 -10.49 -3.43
C GLY A 236 -9.06 -10.03 -2.85
N THR A 237 -10.10 -10.84 -2.99
CA THR A 237 -11.42 -10.53 -2.43
C THR A 237 -11.37 -10.68 -0.91
N ASN A 238 -11.01 -11.86 -0.41
CA ASN A 238 -10.96 -12.18 1.01
C ASN A 238 -9.55 -12.53 1.50
N GLY A 239 -9.29 -12.34 2.80
CA GLY A 239 -8.06 -12.79 3.45
C GLY A 239 -6.87 -11.84 3.34
N LYS A 240 -7.04 -10.63 2.78
CA LYS A 240 -6.00 -9.58 2.73
C LYS A 240 -5.52 -9.21 4.13
N THR A 241 -6.44 -8.82 5.01
CA THR A 241 -6.15 -8.38 6.39
C THR A 241 -5.51 -9.48 7.23
N THR A 242 -6.04 -10.70 7.16
CA THR A 242 -5.46 -11.87 7.86
C THR A 242 -4.04 -12.13 7.38
N THR A 243 -3.84 -12.21 6.06
CA THR A 243 -2.51 -12.40 5.47
C THR A 243 -1.56 -11.26 5.86
N ALA A 244 -2.02 -10.01 5.84
CA ALA A 244 -1.20 -8.86 6.20
C ALA A 244 -0.74 -8.93 7.67
N SER A 245 -1.65 -9.28 8.57
CA SER A 245 -1.36 -9.41 10.00
C SER A 245 -0.38 -10.55 10.28
N LEU A 246 -0.53 -11.65 9.55
CA LEU A 246 0.37 -12.80 9.62
C LEU A 246 1.79 -12.47 9.14
N VAL A 247 1.91 -11.83 7.98
CA VAL A 247 3.21 -11.40 7.44
C VAL A 247 3.89 -10.40 8.37
N LYS A 248 3.13 -9.44 8.93
CA LYS A 248 3.64 -8.50 9.92
C LYS A 248 4.20 -9.25 11.14
N SER A 249 3.43 -10.18 11.70
CA SER A 249 3.85 -10.96 12.88
C SER A 249 5.12 -11.76 12.61
N VAL A 250 5.24 -12.31 11.39
CA VAL A 250 6.44 -13.01 10.91
C VAL A 250 7.65 -12.08 10.86
N PHE A 251 7.52 -10.90 10.26
CA PHE A 251 8.64 -9.94 10.19
C PHE A 251 9.05 -9.46 11.59
N GLU A 252 8.08 -9.19 12.46
CA GLU A 252 8.35 -8.79 13.85
C GLU A 252 9.04 -9.90 14.66
N ALA A 253 8.59 -11.15 14.51
CA ALA A 253 9.25 -12.30 15.12
C ALA A 253 10.70 -12.49 14.61
N ALA A 254 10.98 -12.07 13.37
CA ALA A 254 12.32 -12.04 12.79
C ALA A 254 13.14 -10.78 13.19
N GLY A 255 12.63 -9.95 14.10
CA GLY A 255 13.33 -8.74 14.58
C GLY A 255 13.24 -7.53 13.65
N SER A 256 12.42 -7.57 12.61
CA SER A 256 12.21 -6.46 11.68
C SER A 256 11.12 -5.52 12.18
N ARG A 257 11.45 -4.23 12.34
CA ARG A 257 10.47 -3.18 12.62
C ARG A 257 9.58 -3.03 11.40
N THR A 258 8.30 -3.35 11.55
CA THR A 258 7.38 -3.55 10.43
C THR A 258 6.14 -2.66 10.54
N GLY A 259 5.92 -1.85 9.52
CA GLY A 259 4.67 -1.11 9.34
C GLY A 259 3.59 -1.98 8.72
N MET A 260 2.32 -1.63 8.97
CA MET A 260 1.20 -2.26 8.29
C MET A 260 0.11 -1.26 7.93
N LEU A 261 -0.35 -1.31 6.67
CA LEU A 261 -1.42 -0.43 6.18
C LEU A 261 -2.59 -1.28 5.67
N GLY A 262 -3.74 -1.19 6.34
CA GLY A 262 -4.88 -2.02 5.98
C GLY A 262 -6.15 -1.65 6.71
N THR A 263 -7.13 -2.56 6.66
CA THR A 263 -8.47 -2.36 7.21
C THR A 263 -8.47 -2.17 8.74
N LEU A 264 -7.52 -2.77 9.46
CA LEU A 264 -7.44 -2.67 10.92
C LEU A 264 -6.84 -1.36 11.44
N GLY A 265 -6.30 -0.53 10.55
CA GLY A 265 -5.57 0.68 10.90
C GLY A 265 -4.27 0.84 10.12
N TYR A 266 -3.65 1.99 10.31
CA TYR A 266 -2.31 2.27 9.81
C TYR A 266 -1.33 2.21 11.00
N PHE A 267 -0.48 1.19 10.98
CA PHE A 267 0.50 0.90 12.02
C PHE A 267 1.87 1.38 11.55
N HIS A 268 2.47 2.34 12.26
CA HIS A 268 3.81 2.85 11.97
C HIS A 268 4.56 3.12 13.28
N GLY A 269 5.59 2.32 13.56
CA GLY A 269 6.19 2.29 14.89
C GLY A 269 5.18 1.83 15.96
N ASP A 270 5.10 2.55 17.08
CA ASP A 270 4.15 2.26 18.17
C ASP A 270 2.78 2.90 17.94
N ASN A 271 2.64 3.68 16.87
CA ASN A 271 1.42 4.40 16.55
C ASN A 271 0.45 3.55 15.74
N LYS A 272 -0.83 3.67 16.09
CA LYS A 272 -1.95 3.15 15.32
C LYS A 272 -2.89 4.31 14.98
N LEU A 273 -3.03 4.59 13.69
CA LEU A 273 -4.00 5.55 13.17
C LEU A 273 -5.25 4.83 12.67
N GLU A 274 -6.39 5.52 12.72
CA GLU A 274 -7.62 5.04 12.10
C GLU A 274 -7.46 4.95 10.58
N ALA A 275 -8.01 3.89 9.99
CA ALA A 275 -7.96 3.66 8.55
C ALA A 275 -9.31 4.02 7.90
N PRO A 276 -9.49 5.23 7.34
CA PRO A 276 -10.72 5.58 6.63
C PRO A 276 -10.90 4.75 5.34
N ASN A 277 -9.83 4.15 4.84
CA ASN A 277 -9.83 3.27 3.68
C ASN A 277 -8.89 2.07 3.91
N THR A 278 -9.23 0.90 3.38
CA THR A 278 -8.32 -0.27 3.36
C THR A 278 -6.98 0.05 2.70
N THR A 279 -6.98 0.82 1.62
CA THR A 279 -5.76 1.35 0.98
C THR A 279 -5.80 2.88 1.06
N PRO A 280 -4.87 3.53 1.78
CA PRO A 280 -4.83 4.98 1.92
C PRO A 280 -4.68 5.70 0.56
N GLY A 281 -4.96 7.01 0.54
CA GLY A 281 -4.70 7.86 -0.62
C GLY A 281 -3.20 7.95 -0.95
N ALA A 282 -2.85 8.32 -2.19
CA ALA A 282 -1.46 8.34 -2.64
C ALA A 282 -0.56 9.24 -1.77
N VAL A 283 -1.04 10.44 -1.41
CA VAL A 283 -0.33 11.36 -0.51
C VAL A 283 -0.10 10.73 0.86
N THR A 284 -1.17 10.22 1.48
CA THR A 284 -1.09 9.58 2.80
C THR A 284 -0.17 8.37 2.79
N LEU A 285 -0.20 7.55 1.74
CA LEU A 285 0.69 6.40 1.57
C LEU A 285 2.15 6.82 1.59
N GLN A 286 2.53 7.81 0.77
CA GLN A 286 3.91 8.29 0.69
C GLN A 286 4.36 8.93 2.01
N ARG A 287 3.50 9.76 2.64
CA ARG A 287 3.77 10.35 3.95
C ARG A 287 4.04 9.31 5.03
N LEU A 288 3.14 8.34 5.19
CA LEU A 288 3.27 7.28 6.20
C LEU A 288 4.52 6.42 5.96
N MET A 289 4.84 6.11 4.70
CA MET A 289 6.08 5.40 4.38
C MET A 289 7.33 6.23 4.69
N ALA A 290 7.32 7.54 4.47
CA ALA A 290 8.43 8.41 4.85
C ALA A 290 8.61 8.48 6.38
N GLU A 291 7.51 8.58 7.13
CA GLU A 291 7.54 8.49 8.60
C GLU A 291 8.08 7.14 9.10
N MET A 292 7.69 6.03 8.45
CA MET A 292 8.24 4.70 8.70
C MET A 292 9.76 4.66 8.46
N VAL A 293 10.23 5.17 7.33
CA VAL A 293 11.67 5.24 7.05
C VAL A 293 12.38 6.08 8.11
N GLY A 294 11.83 7.23 8.47
CA GLY A 294 12.41 8.14 9.48
C GLY A 294 12.47 7.53 10.89
N ASN A 295 11.57 6.60 11.23
CA ASN A 295 11.62 5.88 12.49
C ASN A 295 12.41 4.55 12.42
N GLY A 296 13.05 4.24 11.30
CA GLY A 296 13.85 3.02 11.14
C GLY A 296 13.02 1.75 10.92
N THR A 297 11.74 1.87 10.55
CA THR A 297 10.98 0.76 9.98
C THR A 297 11.66 0.33 8.67
N ASN A 298 11.85 -0.97 8.49
CA ASN A 298 12.54 -1.53 7.31
C ASN A 298 11.63 -2.43 6.45
N ALA A 299 10.43 -2.77 6.93
CA ALA A 299 9.44 -3.53 6.17
C ALA A 299 8.05 -2.88 6.26
N LEU A 300 7.28 -2.99 5.19
CA LEU A 300 5.88 -2.59 5.12
C LEU A 300 5.05 -3.73 4.53
N VAL A 301 3.98 -4.10 5.23
CA VAL A 301 2.94 -4.99 4.71
C VAL A 301 1.68 -4.18 4.45
N MET A 302 1.14 -4.22 3.24
CA MET A 302 -0.06 -3.43 2.94
C MET A 302 -1.13 -4.16 2.14
N GLU A 303 -2.38 -3.83 2.45
CA GLU A 303 -3.53 -4.25 1.67
C GLU A 303 -3.66 -3.39 0.41
N ALA A 304 -3.49 -4.01 -0.76
CA ALA A 304 -3.70 -3.41 -2.07
C ALA A 304 -5.11 -3.76 -2.58
N SER A 305 -6.11 -2.99 -2.13
CA SER A 305 -7.50 -3.13 -2.57
C SER A 305 -7.62 -2.87 -4.08
N SER A 306 -8.63 -3.46 -4.72
CA SER A 306 -8.90 -3.19 -6.15
C SER A 306 -9.21 -1.72 -6.38
N HIS A 307 -9.94 -1.06 -5.49
CA HIS A 307 -10.19 0.38 -5.56
C HIS A 307 -8.89 1.19 -5.52
N GLY A 308 -7.98 0.87 -4.59
CA GLY A 308 -6.70 1.57 -4.49
C GLY A 308 -5.81 1.38 -5.72
N LEU A 309 -5.78 0.17 -6.27
CA LEU A 309 -5.08 -0.14 -7.51
C LEU A 309 -5.73 0.53 -8.74
N GLU A 310 -7.06 0.60 -8.79
CA GLU A 310 -7.77 1.23 -9.90
C GLU A 310 -7.56 2.74 -9.94
N MET A 311 -7.67 3.38 -8.78
CA MET A 311 -7.53 4.83 -8.61
C MET A 311 -6.06 5.29 -8.59
N GLY A 312 -5.10 4.39 -8.84
CA GLY A 312 -3.69 4.75 -8.89
C GLY A 312 -3.04 5.10 -7.55
N ARG A 313 -3.68 4.79 -6.41
CA ARG A 313 -3.14 5.11 -5.06
C ARG A 313 -1.78 4.44 -4.82
N CYS A 314 -1.59 3.25 -5.41
CA CYS A 314 -0.36 2.47 -5.28
C CYS A 314 0.62 2.69 -6.45
N ASN A 315 0.44 3.74 -7.28
CA ASN A 315 1.19 3.83 -8.54
C ASN A 315 2.69 4.03 -8.36
N GLU A 316 3.07 4.72 -7.30
CA GLU A 316 4.46 5.05 -6.98
C GLU A 316 4.98 4.26 -5.77
N ILE A 317 4.51 3.02 -5.63
CA ILE A 317 5.02 2.08 -4.63
C ILE A 317 5.90 1.06 -5.33
N ASP A 318 7.13 0.98 -4.86
CA ASP A 318 8.12 0.02 -5.29
C ASP A 318 7.96 -1.29 -4.50
N PHE A 319 7.06 -2.16 -4.97
CA PHE A 319 6.74 -3.43 -4.31
C PHE A 319 7.83 -4.48 -4.56
N ASP A 320 8.24 -5.18 -3.49
CA ASP A 320 9.12 -6.35 -3.61
C ASP A 320 8.32 -7.65 -3.82
N VAL A 321 7.15 -7.74 -3.19
CA VAL A 321 6.32 -8.95 -3.24
C VAL A 321 4.86 -8.61 -3.54
N ALA A 322 4.30 -9.32 -4.52
CA ALA A 322 2.87 -9.30 -4.81
C ALA A 322 2.22 -10.61 -4.36
N VAL A 323 1.19 -10.52 -3.50
CA VAL A 323 0.45 -11.68 -2.99
C VAL A 323 -1.00 -11.65 -3.49
N PHE A 324 -1.47 -12.77 -4.02
CA PHE A 324 -2.85 -12.99 -4.44
C PHE A 324 -3.47 -14.10 -3.58
N THR A 325 -4.57 -13.76 -2.93
CA THR A 325 -5.30 -14.65 -2.02
C THR A 325 -6.43 -15.42 -2.72
N ASN A 326 -7.40 -14.73 -3.29
CA ASN A 326 -8.52 -15.30 -4.06
C ASN A 326 -9.29 -14.19 -4.79
N LEU A 327 -10.17 -14.57 -5.71
CA LEU A 327 -11.09 -13.71 -6.44
C LEU A 327 -12.47 -14.35 -6.52
N THR A 328 -13.37 -13.91 -5.64
CA THR A 328 -14.81 -14.18 -5.72
C THR A 328 -15.56 -12.92 -6.15
N ARG A 329 -16.80 -13.08 -6.62
CA ARG A 329 -17.67 -11.97 -7.05
C ARG A 329 -17.88 -10.97 -5.92
N ASP A 330 -17.40 -9.74 -6.13
CA ASP A 330 -17.49 -8.61 -5.20
C ASP A 330 -17.25 -7.29 -5.96
N HIS A 331 -17.61 -6.16 -5.38
CA HIS A 331 -17.34 -4.79 -5.89
C HIS A 331 -17.72 -4.52 -7.36
N LEU A 332 -18.76 -5.18 -7.87
CA LEU A 332 -19.21 -5.00 -9.26
C LEU A 332 -19.98 -3.68 -9.48
N ASP A 333 -20.45 -3.04 -8.41
CA ASP A 333 -20.98 -1.69 -8.40
C ASP A 333 -19.93 -0.67 -8.89
N PHE A 334 -18.67 -0.89 -8.53
CA PHE A 334 -17.55 -0.06 -8.98
C PHE A 334 -16.92 -0.57 -10.28
N HIS A 335 -16.59 -1.87 -10.35
CA HIS A 335 -15.83 -2.44 -11.48
C HIS A 335 -16.71 -2.77 -12.68
N GLY A 336 -18.01 -2.94 -12.51
CA GLY A 336 -18.97 -3.35 -13.53
C GLY A 336 -18.89 -4.84 -13.88
N THR A 337 -17.70 -5.35 -14.18
CA THR A 337 -17.47 -6.76 -14.55
C THR A 337 -16.39 -7.41 -13.69
N GLU A 338 -16.50 -8.73 -13.50
CA GLU A 338 -15.48 -9.51 -12.80
C GLU A 338 -14.12 -9.46 -13.53
N GLU A 339 -14.14 -9.35 -14.86
CA GLU A 339 -12.92 -9.18 -15.65
C GLU A 339 -12.20 -7.87 -15.32
N LYS A 340 -12.92 -6.75 -15.24
CA LYS A 340 -12.35 -5.46 -14.82
C LYS A 340 -11.83 -5.52 -13.39
N TYR A 341 -12.57 -6.16 -12.49
CA TYR A 341 -12.15 -6.38 -11.11
C TYR A 341 -10.84 -7.21 -11.01
N ARG A 342 -10.74 -8.30 -11.78
CA ARG A 342 -9.53 -9.13 -11.89
C ARG A 342 -8.36 -8.33 -12.46
N LYS A 343 -8.58 -7.61 -13.57
CA LYS A 343 -7.56 -6.76 -14.20
C LYS A 343 -7.03 -5.69 -13.25
N SER A 344 -7.93 -5.09 -12.46
CA SER A 344 -7.59 -4.09 -11.44
C SER A 344 -6.63 -4.66 -10.40
N LYS A 345 -6.91 -5.84 -9.84
CA LYS A 345 -5.97 -6.53 -8.92
C LYS A 345 -4.66 -6.92 -9.60
N GLY A 346 -4.74 -7.30 -10.88
CA GLY A 346 -3.58 -7.63 -11.71
C GLY A 346 -2.57 -6.50 -11.83
N LYS A 347 -2.98 -5.22 -11.64
CA LYS A 347 -2.06 -4.07 -11.61
C LYS A 347 -0.95 -4.19 -10.56
N LEU A 348 -1.20 -4.87 -9.44
CA LEU A 348 -0.16 -5.15 -8.45
C LEU A 348 0.93 -6.08 -9.03
N PHE A 349 0.51 -7.17 -9.69
CA PHE A 349 1.42 -8.16 -10.27
C PHE A 349 2.14 -7.63 -11.52
N ALA A 350 1.51 -6.73 -12.27
CA ALA A 350 2.10 -6.07 -13.42
C ALA A 350 3.37 -5.26 -13.07
N ARG A 351 3.51 -4.85 -11.80
CA ARG A 351 4.69 -4.14 -11.29
C ARG A 351 5.88 -5.05 -11.01
N MET A 352 5.67 -6.36 -10.98
CA MET A 352 6.74 -7.33 -10.77
C MET A 352 7.55 -7.50 -12.06
N VAL A 353 8.62 -6.70 -12.21
CA VAL A 353 9.43 -6.64 -13.43
C VAL A 353 10.88 -7.15 -13.29
N ASP A 354 11.50 -7.03 -12.11
CA ASP A 354 12.87 -7.48 -11.83
C ASP A 354 12.92 -8.91 -11.22
N PRO A 355 13.45 -9.93 -11.93
CA PRO A 355 13.55 -11.30 -11.43
C PRO A 355 14.52 -11.49 -10.26
N GLY A 356 15.53 -10.63 -10.13
CA GLY A 356 16.50 -10.71 -9.03
C GLY A 356 15.87 -10.31 -7.70
N ARG A 357 14.97 -9.33 -7.74
CA ARG A 357 14.36 -8.71 -6.57
C ARG A 357 12.92 -9.18 -6.29
N HIS A 358 12.06 -9.17 -7.30
CA HIS A 358 10.62 -9.30 -7.09
C HIS A 358 10.16 -10.76 -6.95
N ARG A 359 9.08 -10.98 -6.20
CA ARG A 359 8.45 -12.30 -6.05
C ARG A 359 6.93 -12.21 -6.22
N LYS A 360 6.34 -13.24 -6.85
CA LYS A 360 4.89 -13.41 -6.96
C LYS A 360 4.46 -14.57 -6.08
N VAL A 361 3.43 -14.36 -5.27
CA VAL A 361 2.83 -15.37 -4.41
C VAL A 361 1.36 -15.54 -4.79
N VAL A 362 0.96 -16.72 -5.24
CA VAL A 362 -0.36 -16.94 -5.86
C VAL A 362 -1.05 -18.18 -5.28
N ASN A 363 -2.28 -18.02 -4.82
CA ASN A 363 -3.14 -19.14 -4.44
C ASN A 363 -3.59 -19.94 -5.68
N ILE A 364 -3.19 -21.20 -5.82
CA ILE A 364 -3.58 -22.07 -6.93
C ILE A 364 -4.95 -22.72 -6.77
N ASP A 365 -5.58 -22.59 -5.60
CA ASP A 365 -6.96 -23.04 -5.40
C ASP A 365 -7.97 -22.13 -6.13
N ASP A 366 -7.52 -20.96 -6.59
CA ASP A 366 -8.35 -20.01 -7.33
C ASP A 366 -8.19 -20.15 -8.86
N PRO A 367 -9.29 -20.25 -9.63
CA PRO A 367 -9.23 -20.35 -11.09
C PRO A 367 -8.55 -19.16 -11.78
N SER A 368 -8.49 -17.98 -11.15
CA SER A 368 -7.85 -16.78 -11.69
C SER A 368 -6.31 -16.82 -11.62
N THR A 369 -5.72 -17.86 -11.02
CA THR A 369 -4.27 -18.06 -10.88
C THR A 369 -3.48 -17.72 -12.13
N SER A 370 -3.88 -18.27 -13.27
CA SER A 370 -3.18 -18.10 -14.55
C SER A 370 -3.09 -16.63 -14.94
N CYS A 371 -4.15 -15.85 -14.70
CA CYS A 371 -4.20 -14.42 -14.98
C CYS A 371 -3.16 -13.65 -14.16
N PHE A 372 -3.03 -13.93 -12.86
CA PHE A 372 -2.09 -13.25 -11.97
C PHE A 372 -0.63 -13.65 -12.23
N LYS A 373 -0.37 -14.93 -12.49
CA LYS A 373 0.98 -15.41 -12.86
C LYS A 373 1.50 -14.73 -14.13
N ALA A 374 0.62 -14.55 -15.11
CA ALA A 374 0.94 -13.98 -16.41
C ALA A 374 1.17 -12.45 -16.40
N GLN A 375 0.78 -11.73 -15.35
CA GLN A 375 1.05 -10.29 -15.25
C GLN A 375 2.53 -10.02 -14.94
N GLY A 376 3.06 -8.91 -15.45
CA GLY A 376 4.45 -8.50 -15.21
C GLY A 376 5.44 -9.35 -16.01
N ASN A 377 6.69 -9.41 -15.56
CA ASN A 377 7.72 -10.21 -16.22
C ASN A 377 7.47 -11.72 -15.96
N ALA A 378 7.60 -12.56 -16.99
CA ALA A 378 7.41 -14.01 -16.90
C ALA A 378 8.52 -14.72 -16.11
N ASP A 379 9.72 -14.13 -16.06
CA ASP A 379 10.89 -14.69 -15.38
C ASP A 379 10.88 -14.43 -13.86
N ILE A 380 9.91 -13.65 -13.35
CA ILE A 380 9.75 -13.45 -11.91
C ILE A 380 9.46 -14.79 -11.24
N PRO A 381 10.22 -15.20 -10.21
CA PRO A 381 9.91 -16.38 -9.45
C PRO A 381 8.49 -16.33 -8.87
N VAL A 382 7.71 -17.35 -9.20
CA VAL A 382 6.35 -17.53 -8.69
C VAL A 382 6.36 -18.63 -7.66
N VAL A 383 5.89 -18.32 -6.45
CA VAL A 383 5.56 -19.33 -5.46
C VAL A 383 4.05 -19.47 -5.37
N THR A 384 3.64 -20.73 -5.40
CA THR A 384 2.25 -21.13 -5.38
C THR A 384 1.92 -21.81 -4.07
N PHE A 385 0.76 -21.51 -3.51
CA PHE A 385 0.20 -22.25 -2.38
C PHE A 385 -1.20 -22.71 -2.73
N GLY A 386 -1.61 -23.83 -2.16
CA GLY A 386 -2.96 -24.37 -2.32
C GLY A 386 -3.19 -25.47 -1.31
N MET A 387 -4.45 -25.77 -1.04
CA MET A 387 -4.84 -26.85 -0.15
C MET A 387 -5.02 -28.12 -0.97
N VAL A 388 -4.10 -29.07 -0.79
CA VAL A 388 -4.19 -30.38 -1.43
C VAL A 388 -4.85 -31.38 -0.48
N VAL A 389 -5.99 -31.91 -0.91
CA VAL A 389 -6.59 -33.09 -0.29
C VAL A 389 -6.05 -34.32 -1.01
N ALA A 390 -5.02 -34.94 -0.45
CA ALA A 390 -4.41 -36.15 -0.99
C ALA A 390 -5.13 -37.39 -0.43
N GLY A 391 -6.35 -37.61 -0.92
CA GLY A 391 -7.19 -38.76 -0.59
C GLY A 391 -7.29 -39.76 -1.74
N LYS A 392 -7.79 -40.98 -1.47
CA LYS A 392 -8.15 -41.90 -2.56
C LYS A 392 -9.39 -41.41 -3.30
N GLY A 393 -10.24 -40.60 -2.66
CA GLY A 393 -11.37 -39.87 -3.25
C GLY A 393 -12.57 -40.71 -3.68
N HIS A 394 -12.37 -42.01 -3.92
CA HIS A 394 -13.39 -42.99 -4.27
C HIS A 394 -13.58 -44.07 -3.20
N GLU A 395 -12.66 -44.15 -2.23
CA GLU A 395 -12.73 -45.09 -1.12
C GLU A 395 -13.16 -44.35 0.15
N THR A 396 -14.06 -44.96 0.91
CA THR A 396 -14.52 -44.45 2.21
C THR A 396 -13.78 -45.14 3.36
N TYR A 397 -12.56 -45.61 3.09
CA TYR A 397 -11.75 -46.32 4.07
C TYR A 397 -10.25 -46.05 3.87
N GLN A 398 -9.52 -46.10 4.97
CA GLN A 398 -8.06 -46.10 5.01
C GLN A 398 -7.55 -47.45 5.50
N ILE A 399 -6.46 -47.92 4.91
CA ILE A 399 -5.78 -49.15 5.33
C ILE A 399 -4.60 -48.76 6.22
N GLU A 400 -4.61 -49.23 7.46
CA GLU A 400 -3.49 -49.10 8.40
C GLU A 400 -2.98 -50.50 8.74
N GLY A 401 -1.83 -50.89 8.19
CA GLY A 401 -1.36 -52.28 8.24
C GLY A 401 -2.34 -53.22 7.53
N ASP A 402 -2.89 -54.18 8.27
CA ASP A 402 -3.86 -55.15 7.74
C ASP A 402 -5.33 -54.75 8.02
N LYS A 403 -5.57 -53.58 8.63
CA LYS A 403 -6.90 -53.15 9.08
C LYS A 403 -7.47 -52.09 8.15
N LYS A 404 -8.73 -52.29 7.73
CA LYS A 404 -9.55 -51.25 7.08
C LYS A 404 -10.31 -50.45 8.14
N LYS A 405 -10.09 -49.15 8.21
CA LYS A 405 -10.86 -48.20 9.03
C LYS A 405 -11.68 -47.30 8.13
N PHE A 406 -12.86 -46.90 8.58
CA PHE A 406 -13.66 -45.89 7.88
C PHE A 406 -12.90 -44.55 7.84
N PHE A 407 -12.83 -43.95 6.66
CA PHE A 407 -12.18 -42.68 6.39
C PHE A 407 -12.64 -42.21 5.00
N ASP A 408 -13.59 -41.28 4.92
CA ASP A 408 -13.99 -40.64 3.66
C ASP A 408 -13.34 -39.27 3.58
N ASP A 409 -12.41 -39.11 2.64
CA ASP A 409 -11.69 -37.86 2.39
C ASP A 409 -12.63 -36.66 2.24
N ARG A 410 -13.84 -36.86 1.69
CA ARG A 410 -14.83 -35.78 1.50
C ARG A 410 -15.50 -35.38 2.80
N GLU A 411 -15.74 -36.32 3.71
CA GLU A 411 -16.31 -36.03 5.03
C GLU A 411 -15.29 -35.35 5.92
N GLU A 412 -14.07 -35.89 5.97
CA GLU A 412 -12.94 -35.29 6.69
C GLU A 412 -12.64 -33.89 6.17
N CYS A 413 -12.68 -33.68 4.84
CA CYS A 413 -12.52 -32.34 4.27
C CYS A 413 -13.67 -31.41 4.62
N ARG A 414 -14.92 -31.89 4.65
CA ARG A 414 -16.08 -31.07 5.02
C ARG A 414 -16.01 -30.65 6.49
N GLU A 415 -15.63 -31.56 7.38
CA GLU A 415 -15.42 -31.24 8.79
C GLU A 415 -14.21 -30.34 9.00
N ALA A 416 -13.08 -30.62 8.35
CA ALA A 416 -11.90 -29.76 8.37
C ALA A 416 -12.22 -28.38 7.81
N LEU A 417 -12.99 -28.25 6.72
CA LEU A 417 -13.43 -26.96 6.16
C LEU A 417 -14.32 -26.18 7.15
N HIS A 418 -15.18 -26.86 7.90
CA HIS A 418 -15.94 -26.25 8.99
C HIS A 418 -15.02 -25.72 10.11
N TYR A 419 -13.93 -26.42 10.43
CA TYR A 419 -12.90 -25.95 11.39
C TYR A 419 -11.95 -24.89 10.81
N VAL A 420 -11.64 -24.93 9.51
CA VAL A 420 -10.73 -24.03 8.80
C VAL A 420 -11.36 -22.64 8.64
N LEU A 421 -12.68 -22.57 8.47
CA LEU A 421 -13.45 -21.33 8.58
C LEU A 421 -13.32 -20.65 9.95
N LEU A 422 -12.85 -21.36 10.98
CA LEU A 422 -12.62 -20.83 12.33
C LEU A 422 -11.13 -20.64 12.69
N SER A 423 -10.16 -21.33 12.06
CA SER A 423 -8.83 -21.48 12.68
C SER A 423 -7.60 -21.51 11.75
N TYR A 424 -7.67 -22.04 10.53
CA TYR A 424 -6.48 -22.65 9.88
C TYR A 424 -5.80 -21.86 8.76
N ILE A 425 -6.27 -20.65 8.42
CA ILE A 425 -5.57 -19.75 7.47
C ILE A 425 -4.19 -19.30 8.02
N HIS A 426 -3.92 -19.54 9.31
CA HIS A 426 -2.74 -19.04 10.02
C HIS A 426 -1.38 -19.68 9.66
N HIS A 427 -1.30 -20.96 9.25
CA HIS A 427 0.01 -21.64 9.28
C HIS A 427 0.74 -21.78 7.93
N GLN A 428 0.02 -22.10 6.85
CA GLN A 428 0.65 -22.38 5.54
C GLN A 428 1.08 -21.09 4.81
N THR A 429 0.26 -20.04 4.91
CA THR A 429 0.59 -18.71 4.40
C THR A 429 1.81 -18.12 5.12
N CYS A 430 1.95 -18.34 6.43
CA CYS A 430 3.10 -17.92 7.24
C CYS A 430 4.41 -18.59 6.86
N ASN A 431 4.45 -19.93 6.72
CA ASN A 431 5.69 -20.65 6.40
C ASN A 431 6.21 -20.31 5.00
N MET A 432 5.32 -20.09 4.05
CA MET A 432 5.67 -19.66 2.69
C MET A 432 6.21 -18.22 2.67
N LEU A 433 5.58 -17.30 3.41
CA LEU A 433 6.01 -15.91 3.50
C LEU A 433 7.30 -15.75 4.31
N LEU A 434 7.54 -16.59 5.34
CA LEU A 434 8.81 -16.70 6.08
C LEU A 434 9.97 -17.10 5.16
N ARG A 435 9.81 -18.13 4.33
CA ARG A 435 10.85 -18.55 3.38
C ARG A 435 11.18 -17.47 2.36
N HIS A 436 10.20 -16.63 2.01
CA HIS A 436 10.42 -15.51 1.09
C HIS A 436 10.96 -14.25 1.72
N ALA A 437 10.49 -13.87 2.90
CA ALA A 437 11.12 -12.85 3.73
C ALA A 437 12.62 -13.16 3.88
N ALA A 438 12.96 -14.39 4.26
CA ALA A 438 14.35 -14.85 4.35
C ALA A 438 15.12 -14.76 3.02
N SER A 439 14.49 -15.08 1.88
CA SER A 439 15.09 -14.92 0.54
C SER A 439 15.31 -13.47 0.13
N ILE A 440 14.47 -12.53 0.59
CA ILE A 440 14.58 -11.09 0.29
C ILE A 440 15.64 -10.45 1.18
N PHE A 441 15.80 -10.92 2.42
CA PHE A 441 16.86 -10.48 3.31
C PHE A 441 18.22 -11.13 3.02
N SER A 442 18.27 -12.33 2.44
CA SER A 442 19.55 -12.96 2.07
C SER A 442 20.30 -12.24 0.94
N SER A 443 19.64 -11.37 0.17
CA SER A 443 20.27 -10.58 -0.91
C SER A 443 20.69 -9.16 -0.47
N LYS A 444 20.34 -8.73 0.74
CA LYS A 444 20.85 -7.52 1.39
C LYS A 444 21.64 -7.96 2.61
N GLU A 445 22.98 -7.94 2.52
CA GLU A 445 23.92 -8.33 3.59
C GLU A 445 23.38 -8.12 5.02
N ILE A 446 22.90 -9.21 5.63
CA ILE A 446 22.92 -9.40 7.08
C ILE A 446 23.81 -10.62 7.31
N GLU A 447 25.10 -10.47 7.03
CA GLU A 447 26.11 -11.39 7.56
C GLU A 447 26.24 -11.11 9.06
N GLY A 448 25.47 -11.84 9.87
CA GLY A 448 25.55 -11.74 11.31
C GLY A 448 24.53 -12.59 12.02
N HIS A 449 24.90 -13.83 12.33
CA HIS A 449 24.32 -14.64 13.41
C HIS A 449 22.84 -15.08 13.30
N TYR A 450 22.46 -15.79 12.24
CA TYR A 450 21.26 -16.64 12.29
C TYR A 450 21.64 -18.11 12.08
N LYS A 451 21.95 -18.80 13.18
CA LYS A 451 21.76 -20.25 13.22
C LYS A 451 20.27 -20.48 13.48
N LEU A 452 19.56 -20.97 12.46
CA LEU A 452 18.28 -21.65 12.67
C LEU A 452 18.56 -22.85 13.59
N THR A 453 18.36 -22.69 14.89
CA THR A 453 18.19 -23.81 15.82
C THR A 453 16.74 -24.27 15.76
N ASP A 454 16.56 -25.59 15.79
CA ASP A 454 15.37 -26.36 15.42
C ASP A 454 13.99 -25.78 15.78
N PRO A 455 12.97 -26.01 14.93
CA PRO A 455 11.59 -25.65 15.19
C PRO A 455 10.90 -26.76 16.01
N GLU A 456 10.79 -26.56 17.32
CA GLU A 456 9.65 -27.10 18.09
C GLU A 456 8.50 -26.10 18.13
#